data_AF-A0A7S3ERA1-F1
#
_entry.id   AF-A0A7S3ERA1-F1
#
_cell.length_a   1.000
_cell.length_b   1.000
_cell.length_c   1.000
_cell.angle_alpha   90.00
_cell.angle_beta   90.00
_cell.angle_gamma   90.00
#
_symmetry.space_group_name_H-M   'P 1'
#
loop_
_entity.id
_entity.type
_entity.pdbx_description
1 polymer ?
#
loop_
_entity_poly.entity_id
_entity_poly.type
_entity_poly.pdbx_seq_one_letter_code
_entity_poly.pdbx_strand_id
1 'polypeptide(L)'
;MLPRGNRFLFLDKFLFVAVVNKLHENQVNLYVSADGGKVFKKARLPFQLTEHSYTILDTSEGSVFLHVNHGDYNTGYGNIYLSDAEGLRFSLSLRNNKRDAQGRCDFEKLQGIEGIYITNEQKNADAEE
;
A
#
# COMPACT_ATOMS: atom_id res chain seq x y z
N MET A 1 14.40 14.45 -8.59
CA MET A 1 13.65 13.22 -8.94
C MET A 1 14.33 12.01 -8.34
N LEU A 2 13.58 11.01 -7.87
CA LEU A 2 14.12 9.78 -7.26
C LEU A 2 14.75 8.87 -8.33
N PRO A 3 16.05 8.54 -8.23
CA PRO A 3 16.68 7.61 -9.17
C PRO A 3 16.02 6.23 -9.13
N ARG A 4 15.64 5.70 -10.31
CA ARG A 4 14.97 4.41 -10.49
C ARG A 4 13.55 4.31 -9.90
N GLY A 5 12.89 5.45 -9.69
CA GLY A 5 11.44 5.49 -9.55
C GLY A 5 10.79 5.15 -10.89
N ASN A 6 10.02 4.07 -10.95
CA ASN A 6 9.43 3.57 -12.20
C ASN A 6 7.91 3.76 -12.28
N ARG A 7 7.25 4.10 -11.17
CA ARG A 7 5.82 4.43 -11.12
C ARG A 7 5.60 5.60 -10.18
N PHE A 8 4.81 6.57 -10.63
CA PHE A 8 4.43 7.78 -9.91
C PHE A 8 2.91 7.82 -9.81
N LEU A 9 2.39 8.19 -8.64
CA LEU A 9 0.96 8.33 -8.41
C LEU A 9 0.71 9.58 -7.58
N PHE A 10 -0.19 10.43 -8.06
CA PHE A 10 -0.57 11.70 -7.43
C PHE A 10 -2.02 11.53 -6.98
N LEU A 11 -2.25 11.56 -5.67
CA LEU A 11 -3.59 11.45 -5.08
C LEU A 11 -3.70 12.41 -3.90
N ASP A 12 -4.73 13.26 -3.92
CA ASP A 12 -4.92 14.35 -2.97
C ASP A 12 -3.63 15.18 -2.77
N LYS A 13 -3.13 15.27 -1.53
CA LYS A 13 -1.88 15.97 -1.20
C LYS A 13 -0.62 15.10 -1.36
N PHE A 14 -0.77 13.81 -1.64
CA PHE A 14 0.32 12.83 -1.63
C PHE A 14 0.86 12.53 -3.03
N LEU A 15 2.17 12.38 -3.09
CA LEU A 15 2.88 11.87 -4.25
C LEU A 15 3.67 10.62 -3.85
N PHE A 16 3.34 9.51 -4.50
CA PHE A 16 3.92 8.20 -4.25
C PHE A 16 4.87 7.81 -5.37
N VAL A 17 5.98 7.16 -5.00
CA VAL A 17 6.96 6.60 -5.93
C VAL A 17 7.39 5.22 -5.46
N ALA A 18 7.24 4.22 -6.31
CA ALA A 18 7.80 2.89 -6.07
C ALA A 18 9.24 2.84 -6.63
N VAL A 19 10.19 2.39 -5.82
CA VAL A 19 11.60 2.26 -6.18
C VAL A 19 12.08 0.83 -5.91
N VAL A 20 12.64 0.17 -6.91
CA VAL A 20 13.18 -1.21 -6.78
C VAL A 20 14.22 -1.28 -5.66
N ASN A 21 14.08 -2.29 -4.80
CA ASN A 21 15.01 -2.56 -3.72
C ASN A 21 16.33 -3.11 -4.29
N LYS A 22 17.46 -2.48 -3.94
CA LYS A 22 18.79 -2.87 -4.43
C LYS A 22 19.25 -4.24 -3.94
N LEU A 23 18.80 -4.64 -2.75
CA LEU A 23 19.23 -5.90 -2.11
C LEU A 23 18.32 -7.06 -2.51
N HIS A 24 17.08 -6.76 -2.92
CA HIS A 24 16.08 -7.74 -3.31
C HIS A 24 15.34 -7.21 -4.55
N GLU A 25 15.81 -7.56 -5.74
CA GLU A 25 15.31 -6.97 -7.00
C GLU A 25 13.81 -7.21 -7.27
N ASN A 26 13.24 -8.24 -6.65
CA ASN A 26 11.82 -8.57 -6.71
C ASN A 26 10.96 -7.80 -5.69
N GLN A 27 11.56 -6.91 -4.90
CA GLN A 27 10.87 -6.08 -3.92
C GLN A 27 10.98 -4.59 -4.29
N VAL A 28 10.03 -3.82 -3.81
CA VAL A 28 9.98 -2.36 -3.99
C VAL A 28 9.99 -1.67 -2.63
N ASN A 29 10.37 -0.39 -2.64
CA ASN A 29 10.24 0.52 -1.52
C ASN A 29 9.30 1.65 -1.92
N LEU A 30 8.31 1.95 -1.09
CA LEU A 30 7.46 3.11 -1.26
C LEU A 30 8.14 4.37 -0.73
N TYR A 31 8.17 5.41 -1.54
CA TYR A 31 8.54 6.77 -1.15
C TYR A 31 7.33 7.68 -1.28
N VAL A 32 7.17 8.58 -0.32
CA VAL A 32 6.04 9.50 -0.23
C VAL A 32 6.56 10.93 -0.09
N SER A 33 5.88 11.86 -0.76
CA SER A 33 5.98 13.30 -0.56
C SER A 33 4.59 13.85 -0.29
N ALA A 34 4.46 14.72 0.72
CA ALA A 34 3.23 15.44 1.05
C ALA A 34 3.39 16.96 0.85
N ASP A 35 4.50 17.39 0.23
CA ASP A 35 4.90 18.80 0.07
C ASP A 35 5.03 19.22 -1.40
N GLY A 36 4.26 18.56 -2.28
CA GLY A 36 4.26 18.83 -3.71
C GLY A 36 5.49 18.30 -4.44
N GLY A 37 6.11 17.22 -3.94
CA GLY A 37 7.26 16.58 -4.57
C GLY A 37 8.61 17.22 -4.27
N LYS A 38 8.69 18.11 -3.27
CA LYS A 38 9.97 18.75 -2.88
C LYS A 38 10.85 17.77 -2.10
N VAL A 39 10.27 17.05 -1.15
CA VAL A 39 10.99 16.05 -0.34
C VAL A 39 10.27 14.71 -0.42
N PHE A 40 11.03 13.67 -0.77
CA PHE A 40 10.57 12.29 -0.74
C PHE A 40 11.21 11.56 0.44
N LYS A 41 10.37 10.91 1.25
CA LYS A 41 10.81 10.08 2.38
C LYS A 41 10.33 8.65 2.16
N LYS A 42 11.18 7.67 2.52
CA LYS A 42 10.81 6.25 2.46
C LYS A 42 9.72 5.98 3.51
N ALA A 43 8.64 5.32 3.09
CA ALA A 43 7.59 4.84 3.98
C ALA A 43 8.15 3.77 4.94
N ARG A 44 7.59 3.71 6.15
CA ARG A 44 8.00 2.81 7.23
C ARG A 44 6.84 1.92 7.59
N LEU A 45 6.93 0.65 7.18
CA LEU A 45 6.03 -0.40 7.61
C LEU A 45 6.45 -0.94 9.00
N PRO A 46 5.51 -1.54 9.76
CA PRO A 46 5.71 -1.81 11.18
C PRO A 46 6.72 -2.94 11.49
N PHE A 47 7.10 -3.74 10.51
CA PHE A 47 8.10 -4.80 10.62
C PHE A 47 8.77 -5.04 9.27
N GLN A 48 9.84 -5.85 9.25
CA GLN A 48 10.49 -6.23 8.01
C GLN A 48 9.55 -7.14 7.21
N LEU A 49 9.21 -6.69 6.01
CA LEU A 49 8.20 -7.29 5.15
C LEU A 49 8.77 -7.57 3.77
N THR A 50 8.27 -8.62 3.13
CA THR A 50 8.43 -8.79 1.69
C THR A 50 7.44 -7.84 1.01
N GLU A 51 7.94 -6.84 0.29
CA GLU A 51 7.12 -5.80 -0.34
C GLU A 51 7.16 -5.96 -1.87
N HIS A 52 6.31 -6.82 -2.43
CA HIS A 52 6.32 -7.10 -3.87
C HIS A 52 5.64 -6.01 -4.70
N SER A 53 4.49 -5.53 -4.23
CA SER A 53 3.77 -4.44 -4.88
C SER A 53 2.87 -3.70 -3.89
N TYR A 54 2.44 -2.51 -4.30
CA TYR A 54 1.56 -1.65 -3.54
C TYR A 54 0.31 -1.32 -4.33
N THR A 55 -0.80 -1.11 -3.62
CA THR A 55 -2.00 -0.44 -4.14
C THR A 55 -2.41 0.61 -3.13
N ILE A 56 -2.52 1.86 -3.57
CA ILE A 56 -3.08 2.93 -2.74
C ILE A 56 -4.59 2.80 -2.82
N LEU A 57 -5.23 2.49 -1.70
CA LEU A 57 -6.66 2.19 -1.63
C LEU A 57 -7.49 3.46 -1.45
N ASP A 58 -7.06 4.34 -0.54
CA ASP A 58 -7.71 5.62 -0.27
C ASP A 58 -6.72 6.60 0.39
N THR A 59 -6.89 7.88 0.08
CA THR A 59 -6.13 9.00 0.66
C THR A 59 -7.03 10.16 1.10
N SER A 60 -8.34 10.03 0.91
CA SER A 60 -9.29 11.14 0.96
C SER A 60 -9.48 11.72 2.36
N GLU A 61 -9.15 10.97 3.41
CA GLU A 61 -9.34 11.37 4.82
C GLU A 61 -8.01 11.74 5.51
N GLY A 62 -7.02 12.17 4.74
CA GLY A 62 -5.78 12.74 5.27
C GLY A 62 -4.73 11.71 5.74
N SER A 63 -5.07 10.43 5.73
CA SER A 63 -4.19 9.27 5.89
C SER A 63 -4.25 8.38 4.64
N VAL A 64 -3.27 7.49 4.50
CA VAL A 64 -3.14 6.58 3.37
C VAL A 64 -3.53 5.17 3.80
N PHE A 65 -4.56 4.61 3.17
CA PHE A 65 -4.79 3.18 3.16
C PHE A 65 -3.94 2.54 2.06
N LEU A 66 -3.03 1.67 2.47
CA LEU A 66 -2.06 1.01 1.61
C LEU A 66 -2.28 -0.48 1.67
N HIS A 67 -2.56 -1.09 0.52
CA HIS A 67 -2.46 -2.53 0.37
C HIS A 67 -1.05 -2.93 -0.04
N VAL A 68 -0.44 -3.90 0.65
CA VAL A 68 0.86 -4.47 0.31
C VAL A 68 0.71 -5.94 -0.05
N ASN A 69 1.19 -6.32 -1.23
CA ASN A 69 1.34 -7.72 -1.60
C ASN A 69 2.64 -8.28 -1.01
N HIS A 70 2.51 -9.33 -0.18
CA HIS A 70 3.64 -10.01 0.46
C HIS A 70 4.04 -11.31 -0.23
N GLY A 71 3.20 -11.83 -1.13
CA GLY A 71 3.51 -13.01 -1.94
C GLY A 71 3.85 -12.64 -3.38
N ASP A 72 3.87 -13.62 -4.26
CA ASP A 72 4.16 -13.42 -5.67
C ASP A 72 3.05 -12.64 -6.42
N TYR A 73 3.19 -12.51 -7.74
CA TYR A 73 2.20 -11.82 -8.56
C TYR A 73 0.81 -12.51 -8.55
N ASN A 74 0.78 -13.83 -8.34
CA ASN A 74 -0.43 -14.64 -8.36
C ASN A 74 -1.11 -14.74 -7.00
N THR A 75 -0.47 -14.24 -5.94
CA THR A 75 -1.02 -14.26 -4.59
C THR A 75 -2.29 -13.40 -4.55
N GLY A 76 -3.42 -14.08 -4.33
CA GLY A 76 -4.76 -13.49 -4.35
C GLY A 76 -5.15 -12.73 -3.09
N TYR A 77 -4.18 -12.42 -2.23
CA TYR A 77 -4.39 -11.64 -1.01
C TYR A 77 -3.16 -10.79 -0.65
N GLY A 78 -3.35 -9.85 0.26
CA GLY A 78 -2.27 -9.11 0.92
C GLY A 78 -2.77 -8.42 2.17
N ASN A 79 -2.01 -7.47 2.71
CA ASN A 79 -2.36 -6.81 3.96
C ASN A 79 -2.67 -5.33 3.73
N ILE A 80 -3.63 -4.80 4.49
CA ILE A 80 -3.96 -3.38 4.51
C ILE A 80 -3.24 -2.74 5.69
N TYR A 81 -2.58 -1.63 5.42
CA TYR A 81 -1.90 -0.78 6.37
C TYR A 81 -2.50 0.62 6.33
N LEU A 82 -2.54 1.28 7.48
CA LEU A 82 -2.99 2.65 7.62
C LEU A 82 -1.81 3.53 8.04
N SER A 83 -1.65 4.69 7.39
CA SER A 83 -0.59 5.63 7.71
C SER A 83 -0.96 6.66 8.78
N ASP A 84 0.06 7.31 9.34
CA ASP A 84 -0.05 8.65 9.91
C ASP A 84 -0.44 9.71 8.87
N ALA A 85 -0.74 10.94 9.32
CA ALA A 85 -1.19 12.03 8.47
C ALA A 85 -0.13 12.54 7.46
N GLU A 86 1.14 12.14 7.64
CA GLU A 86 2.24 12.42 6.72
C GLU A 86 2.35 11.37 5.60
N GLY A 87 1.65 10.24 5.71
CA GLY A 87 1.78 9.12 4.76
C GLY A 87 3.07 8.33 4.93
N LEU A 88 3.73 8.41 6.10
CA LEU A 88 5.10 7.92 6.30
C LEU A 88 5.19 6.72 7.21
N ARG A 89 4.46 6.71 8.32
CA ARG A 89 4.51 5.60 9.30
C ARG A 89 3.23 4.82 9.19
N PHE A 90 3.35 3.53 8.97
CA PHE A 90 2.22 2.65 8.77
C PHE A 90 2.08 1.66 9.93
N SER A 91 0.84 1.35 10.27
CA SER A 91 0.48 0.23 11.14
C SER A 91 -0.40 -0.76 10.38
N LEU A 92 -0.29 -2.04 10.73
CA LEU A 92 -1.15 -3.08 10.16
C LEU A 92 -2.60 -2.84 10.62
N SER A 93 -3.53 -2.80 9.67
CA SER A 93 -4.97 -2.63 9.91
C SER A 93 -5.73 -3.94 9.72
N LEU A 94 -5.51 -4.61 8.58
CA LEU A 94 -6.17 -5.88 8.25
C LEU A 94 -5.19 -6.83 7.55
N ARG A 95 -5.31 -8.13 7.85
CA ARG A 95 -4.57 -9.19 7.15
C ARG A 95 -5.41 -9.81 6.05
N ASN A 96 -4.76 -10.43 5.08
CA ASN A 96 -5.39 -11.29 4.06
C ASN A 96 -6.58 -10.63 3.32
N ASN A 97 -6.47 -9.35 2.99
CA ASN A 97 -7.43 -8.68 2.13
C ASN A 97 -7.37 -9.28 0.73
N LYS A 98 -8.54 -9.59 0.16
CA LYS A 98 -8.66 -10.19 -1.17
C LYS A 98 -8.20 -9.22 -2.25
N ARG A 99 -7.47 -9.73 -3.24
CA ARG A 99 -7.08 -9.00 -4.45
C ARG A 99 -7.12 -9.88 -5.69
N ASP A 100 -7.14 -9.26 -6.86
CA ASP A 100 -7.02 -9.95 -8.14
C ASP A 100 -5.65 -9.76 -8.81
N ALA A 101 -5.48 -10.45 -9.95
CA ALA A 101 -4.26 -10.39 -10.76
C ALA A 101 -3.99 -9.01 -11.39
N GLN A 102 -4.94 -8.07 -11.38
CA GLN A 102 -4.74 -6.69 -11.81
C GLN A 102 -4.38 -5.76 -10.64
N GLY A 103 -4.35 -6.28 -9.41
CA GLY A 103 -4.08 -5.52 -8.19
C GLY A 103 -5.29 -4.75 -7.66
N ARG A 104 -6.50 -5.01 -8.15
CA ARG A 104 -7.72 -4.50 -7.52
C ARG A 104 -7.94 -5.26 -6.21
N CYS A 105 -8.30 -4.53 -5.17
CA CYS A 105 -8.42 -5.05 -3.81
C CYS A 105 -9.87 -4.88 -3.33
N ASP A 106 -10.38 -5.83 -2.55
CA ASP A 106 -11.72 -5.76 -1.95
C ASP A 106 -11.71 -4.75 -0.81
N PHE A 107 -11.88 -3.47 -1.12
CA PHE A 107 -11.89 -2.38 -0.16
C PHE A 107 -12.78 -1.26 -0.68
N GLU A 108 -13.80 -0.90 0.11
CA GLU A 108 -14.79 0.11 -0.27
C GLU A 108 -14.98 1.12 0.85
N LYS A 109 -15.02 2.41 0.50
CA LYS A 109 -15.35 3.49 1.42
C LYS A 109 -16.86 3.72 1.41
N LEU A 110 -17.49 3.76 2.60
CA LEU A 110 -18.90 4.09 2.68
C LEU A 110 -19.10 5.59 2.42
N GLN A 111 -19.66 5.91 1.27
CA GLN A 111 -19.94 7.30 0.90
C GLN A 111 -20.97 7.91 1.87
N GLY A 112 -20.68 9.12 2.37
CA GLY A 112 -21.55 9.87 3.27
C GLY A 112 -21.27 9.70 4.76
N ILE A 113 -20.36 8.80 5.17
CA ILE A 113 -19.88 8.71 6.55
C ILE A 113 -18.35 8.62 6.55
N GLU A 114 -17.70 9.65 7.09
CA GLU A 114 -16.25 9.70 7.21
C GLU A 114 -15.73 8.61 8.16
N GLY A 115 -14.62 7.96 7.81
CA GLY A 115 -13.96 6.96 8.64
C GLY A 115 -14.52 5.54 8.53
N ILE A 116 -15.56 5.31 7.72
CA ILE A 116 -16.20 3.99 7.60
C ILE A 116 -15.83 3.31 6.27
N TYR A 117 -15.28 2.10 6.39
CA TYR A 117 -14.80 1.29 5.28
C TYR A 117 -15.27 -0.15 5.44
N ILE A 118 -15.51 -0.83 4.32
CA ILE A 118 -15.95 -2.23 4.25
C ILE A 118 -14.95 -3.01 3.38
N THR A 119 -14.58 -4.21 3.81
CA THR A 119 -13.56 -5.02 3.15
C THR A 119 -13.72 -6.49 3.50
N ASN A 120 -13.19 -7.37 2.64
CA ASN A 120 -13.20 -8.81 2.84
C ASN A 120 -11.83 -9.31 3.31
N GLU A 121 -11.85 -10.25 4.28
CA GLU A 121 -10.68 -10.98 4.76
C GLU A 121 -10.78 -12.46 4.34
N GLN A 122 -9.71 -12.99 3.76
CA GLN A 122 -9.56 -14.41 3.45
C GLN A 122 -8.97 -15.16 4.65
N LYS A 123 -9.79 -16.01 5.30
CA LYS A 123 -9.37 -16.80 6.48
C LYS A 123 -8.56 -18.06 6.14
N ASN A 124 -8.76 -18.64 4.95
CA ASN A 124 -8.08 -19.86 4.51
C ASN A 124 -6.96 -19.54 3.52
N ALA A 125 -6.11 -18.57 3.84
CA ALA A 125 -5.00 -18.17 2.96
C ALA A 125 -3.90 -19.24 2.84
N ASP A 126 -3.84 -20.17 3.80
CA ASP A 126 -2.81 -21.22 3.89
C ASP A 126 -3.30 -22.61 3.41
N ALA A 127 -4.49 -22.71 2.82
CA ALA A 127 -5.18 -24.00 2.60
C ALA A 127 -5.18 -24.55 1.16
N GLU A 128 -4.31 -24.04 0.28
CA GLU A 128 -4.11 -24.63 -1.05
C GLU A 128 -2.74 -25.33 -1.12
N GLU A 129 -2.72 -26.60 -0.69
CA GLU A 129 -1.77 -27.64 -1.12
C GLU A 129 -2.44 -28.56 -2.14
#